data_AF-A0A351GEY8-F1
#
_entry.id   AF-A0A351GEY8-F1
#
_cell.length_a   1.000
_cell.length_b   1.000
_cell.length_c   1.000
_cell.angle_alpha   90.00
_cell.angle_beta   90.00
_cell.angle_gamma   90.00
#
_symmetry.space_group_name_H-M   'P 1'
#
loop_
_entity.id
_entity.type
_entity.pdbx_description
1 polymer ?
#
loop_
_entity_poly.entity_id
_entity_poly.type
_entity_poly.pdbx_seq_one_letter_code
_entity_poly.pdbx_strand_id
1 'polypeptide(L)'
;MAEDKIFADGFLFKKRETAPEWVVGSMSVKVDEAVGFLTSNAKNGWVNLNVNQSRGGKYYIELDTFVPKKKENGSAPQKEVDLPF
;
A
#
# COMPACT_ATOMS: atom_id res chain seq x y z
N MET A 1 2.76 -1.68 18.83
CA MET A 1 4.12 -1.70 18.25
C MET A 1 4.05 -0.68 17.13
N ALA A 2 4.78 0.44 17.22
CA ALA A 2 4.74 1.45 16.18
C ALA A 2 5.29 0.82 14.91
N GLU A 3 4.44 0.55 13.92
CA GLU A 3 4.91 0.13 12.60
C GLU A 3 5.76 1.29 12.06
N ASP A 4 7.05 1.03 11.90
CA ASP A 4 7.99 1.99 11.35
C ASP A 4 7.49 2.39 9.95
N LYS A 5 6.99 3.62 9.85
CA LYS A 5 6.55 4.20 8.59
C LYS A 5 7.79 4.48 7.75
N ILE A 6 7.96 3.69 6.69
CA ILE A 6 9.02 3.92 5.71
C ILE A 6 8.48 4.94 4.70
N PHE A 7 9.04 6.15 4.70
CA PHE A 7 8.70 7.16 3.71
C PHE A 7 9.35 6.80 2.37
N ALA A 8 8.63 7.04 1.27
CA ALA A 8 9.14 6.75 -0.06
C ALA A 8 10.10 7.86 -0.52
N ASP A 9 11.40 7.61 -0.40
CA ASP A 9 12.44 8.55 -0.83
C ASP A 9 12.41 8.77 -2.35
N GLY A 10 12.53 10.03 -2.75
CA GLY A 10 12.43 10.44 -4.15
C GLY A 10 11.00 10.55 -4.69
N PHE A 11 9.96 10.27 -3.90
CA PHE A 11 8.57 10.44 -4.32
C PHE A 11 7.94 11.68 -3.70
N LEU A 12 7.32 12.52 -4.54
CA LEU A 12 6.64 13.74 -4.11
C LEU A 12 5.24 13.79 -4.72
N PHE A 13 4.23 13.78 -3.87
CA PHE A 13 2.84 13.95 -4.30
C PHE A 13 2.35 15.35 -3.97
N LYS A 14 1.75 16.02 -4.96
CA LYS A 14 1.15 17.34 -4.83
C LYS A 14 -0.26 17.34 -5.42
N LYS A 15 -1.26 17.51 -4.57
CA LYS A 15 -2.62 17.82 -5.02
C LYS A 15 -2.76 19.33 -5.20
N ARG A 16 -3.34 19.77 -6.33
CA ARG A 16 -3.69 21.17 -6.57
C ARG A 16 -5.19 21.33 -6.41
N GLU A 17 -5.63 22.34 -5.65
CA GLU A 17 -7.06 22.60 -5.43
C GLU A 17 -7.77 23.09 -6.68
N THR A 18 -7.03 23.69 -7.62
CA THR A 18 -7.54 24.17 -8.91
C THR A 18 -7.55 23.10 -9.99
N ALA A 19 -7.16 21.86 -9.68
CA ALA A 19 -7.12 20.78 -10.67
C ALA A 19 -8.54 20.28 -11.00
N PRO A 20 -8.79 19.81 -12.24
CA PRO A 20 -10.05 19.17 -12.61
C PRO A 20 -10.37 17.97 -11.71
N GLU A 21 -11.66 17.64 -11.57
CA GLU A 21 -12.11 16.55 -10.68
C GLU A 21 -11.54 15.16 -11.02
N TRP A 22 -11.19 14.94 -12.29
CA TRP A 22 -10.55 13.71 -12.75
C TRP A 22 -9.05 13.64 -12.42
N VAL A 23 -8.43 14.73 -11.97
CA VAL A 23 -7.02 14.80 -11.58
C VAL A 23 -6.89 14.59 -10.08
N VAL A 24 -6.45 13.40 -9.68
CA VAL A 24 -6.22 13.06 -8.27
C VAL A 24 -5.03 13.85 -7.67
N GLY A 25 -4.01 14.13 -8.49
CA GLY A 25 -2.86 14.96 -8.12
C GLY A 25 -1.70 14.82 -9.10
N SER A 26 -0.62 15.57 -8.86
CA SER A 26 0.63 15.48 -9.59
C SER A 26 1.67 14.72 -8.77
N MET A 27 2.32 13.73 -9.39
CA MET A 27 3.42 13.00 -8.78
C MET A 27 4.73 13.38 -9.46
N SER A 28 5.73 13.75 -8.67
CA SER A 28 7.10 13.95 -9.12
C SER A 28 7.96 12.85 -8.53
N VAL A 29 8.77 12.22 -9.38
CA VAL A 29 9.65 11.12 -9.00
C VAL A 29 11.07 11.52 -9.35
N LYS A 30 11.96 11.53 -8.35
CA LYS A 30 13.38 11.73 -8.56
C LYS A 30 14.00 10.36 -8.83
N VAL A 31 14.39 10.14 -10.08
CA VAL A 31 14.76 8.83 -10.61
C VAL A 31 15.87 8.17 -9.79
N ASP A 32 16.94 8.91 -9.47
CA ASP A 32 18.08 8.37 -8.70
C ASP A 32 17.68 7.79 -7.34
N GLU A 33 16.86 8.51 -6.58
CA GLU A 33 16.43 8.08 -5.24
C GLU A 33 15.33 7.01 -5.33
N ALA A 34 14.41 7.17 -6.26
CA ALA A 34 13.31 6.23 -6.47
C ALA A 34 13.80 4.85 -6.91
N VAL A 35 14.81 4.75 -7.79
CA VAL A 35 15.35 3.45 -8.21
C VAL A 35 15.98 2.70 -7.03
N GLY A 36 16.74 3.40 -6.19
CA GLY A 36 17.32 2.80 -4.97
C GLY A 36 16.23 2.33 -4.01
N PHE A 37 15.20 3.16 -3.81
CA PHE A 37 14.06 2.85 -2.96
C PHE A 37 13.26 1.64 -3.47
N LEU A 38 12.92 1.63 -4.76
CA LEU A 38 12.15 0.58 -5.40
C LEU A 38 12.90 -0.75 -5.37
N THR A 39 14.19 -0.75 -5.72
CA THR A 39 15.01 -1.97 -5.73
C THR A 39 15.15 -2.57 -4.34
N SER A 40 15.28 -1.72 -3.30
CA SER A 40 15.44 -2.17 -1.92
C SER A 40 14.15 -2.70 -1.29
N ASN A 41 12.99 -2.24 -1.76
CA ASN A 41 11.68 -2.58 -1.18
C ASN A 41 10.80 -3.43 -2.10
N ALA A 42 11.28 -3.77 -3.31
CA ALA A 42 10.56 -4.63 -4.25
C ALA A 42 10.34 -6.02 -3.66
N LYS A 43 9.08 -6.45 -3.63
CA LYS A 43 8.68 -7.81 -3.29
C LYS A 43 8.02 -8.43 -4.52
N ASN A 44 8.66 -9.46 -5.08
CA ASN A 44 8.21 -10.09 -6.34
C ASN A 44 8.06 -9.10 -7.51
N GLY A 45 8.92 -8.08 -7.59
CA GLY A 45 8.87 -7.05 -8.64
C GLY A 45 7.82 -5.97 -8.43
N TRP A 46 7.06 -6.00 -7.33
CA TRP A 46 6.08 -4.99 -6.97
C TRP A 46 6.52 -4.19 -5.74
N VAL A 47 6.17 -2.90 -5.73
CA VAL A 47 6.33 -2.02 -4.57
C VAL A 47 4.98 -1.38 -4.32
N ASN A 48 4.42 -1.61 -3.14
CA ASN A 48 3.15 -1.03 -2.75
C ASN A 48 3.42 0.27 -1.98
N LEU A 49 2.79 1.37 -2.42
CA LEU A 49 2.96 2.70 -1.86
C LEU A 49 1.59 3.28 -1.52
N ASN A 50 1.49 3.91 -0.35
CA ASN A 50 0.30 4.62 0.10
C ASN A 50 0.53 6.14 0.02
N VAL A 51 -0.43 6.86 -0.56
CA VAL A 51 -0.46 8.33 -0.57
C VAL A 51 -1.33 8.81 0.58
N ASN A 52 -0.70 9.35 1.61
CA ASN A 52 -1.38 9.80 2.82
C ASN A 52 -1.35 11.33 2.95
N GLN A 53 -2.34 11.88 3.66
CA GLN A 53 -2.37 13.29 4.00
C GLN A 53 -1.98 13.48 5.47
N SER A 54 -1.00 14.34 5.72
CA SER A 54 -0.66 14.76 7.08
C SER A 54 -1.74 15.68 7.65
N ARG A 55 -1.80 15.80 8.99
CA ARG A 55 -2.71 16.74 9.67
C ARG A 55 -2.49 18.20 9.25
N GLY A 56 -1.30 18.54 8.75
CA GLY A 56 -0.96 19.86 8.22
C GLY A 56 -1.29 20.05 6.73
N GLY A 57 -2.07 19.15 6.12
CA GLY A 57 -2.52 19.26 4.73
C GLY A 57 -1.50 18.83 3.67
N LYS A 58 -0.23 18.59 4.05
CA LYS A 58 0.80 18.08 3.13
C LYS A 58 0.59 16.60 2.85
N TYR A 59 0.69 16.21 1.59
CA TYR A 59 0.68 14.80 1.18
C TYR A 59 2.07 14.21 1.27
N TYR A 60 2.14 12.95 1.68
CA TYR A 60 3.36 12.16 1.75
C TYR A 60 3.09 10.75 1.25
N ILE A 61 4.15 10.09 0.80
CA ILE A 61 4.07 8.73 0.30
C ILE A 61 4.84 7.83 1.27
N GLU A 62 4.22 6.73 1.69
CA GLU A 62 4.85 5.70 2.53
C GLU A 62 4.79 4.33 1.86
N LEU A 63 5.75 3.47 2.17
CA LEU A 63 5.73 2.07 1.77
C LEU A 63 4.59 1.37 2.50
N ASP A 64 3.76 0.65 1.75
CA ASP A 64 2.79 -0.25 2.34
C ASP A 64 3.50 -1.53 2.81
N THR A 65 3.75 -1.59 4.12
CA THR A 65 4.33 -2.75 4.79
C THR A 65 3.25 -3.75 5.24
N PHE A 66 1.97 -3.49 4.96
CA PHE A 66 0.87 -4.33 5.40
C PHE A 66 0.97 -5.72 4.76
N VAL A 67 1.22 -6.72 5.60
CA VAL A 67 1.11 -8.13 5.21
C VAL A 67 -0.29 -8.58 5.64
N PRO A 68 -1.24 -8.80 4.71
CA PRO A 68 -2.52 -9.37 5.08
C PRO A 68 -2.25 -10.72 5.73
N LYS A 69 -2.60 -10.85 7.01
CA LYS A 69 -2.61 -12.16 7.67
C LYS A 69 -3.50 -13.06 6.83
N LYS A 70 -2.90 -14.08 6.23
CA LYS A 70 -3.59 -15.14 5.50
C LYS A 70 -4.75 -15.57 6.39
N LYS A 71 -5.99 -15.27 6.01
CA LYS A 71 -7.14 -15.96 6.60
C LYS A 71 -6.90 -17.42 6.22
N GLU A 72 -6.57 -18.26 7.19
CA GLU A 72 -6.72 -19.69 7.01
C GLU A 72 -8.16 -19.89 6.53
N ASN A 73 -8.29 -20.35 5.29
CA ASN A 73 -9.53 -20.94 4.82
C ASN A 73 -9.87 -22.03 5.83
N GLY A 74 -10.87 -21.77 6.66
CA GLY A 74 -11.51 -22.80 7.46
C GLY A 74 -12.08 -23.82 6.48
N SER A 75 -11.34 -24.91 6.29
CA SER A 75 -11.85 -26.14 5.69
C SER A 75 -13.11 -26.54 6.44
N ALA A 76 -14.19 -26.76 5.70
CA ALA A 76 -15.50 -27.13 6.19
C ALA A 76 -15.48 -28.41 7.05
N PRO A 77 -16.34 -28.55 8.08
CA PRO A 77 -16.79 -29.87 8.50
C PRO A 77 -17.95 -30.28 7.58
N GLN A 78 -17.67 -31.20 6.68
CA GLN A 78 -18.67 -32.00 5.97
C GLN A 78 -19.46 -32.77 7.03
N LYS A 79 -20.73 -32.40 7.28
CA LYS A 79 -21.66 -33.27 8.00
C LYS A 79 -22.10 -34.37 7.04
N GLU A 80 -21.43 -35.50 7.13
CA GLU A 80 -21.91 -36.78 6.60
C GLU A 80 -23.12 -37.17 7.45
N VAL A 81 -24.33 -36.98 6.91
CA VAL A 81 -25.57 -37.42 7.52
C VAL A 81 -25.74 -38.89 7.15
N ASP A 82 -25.17 -39.77 7.99
CA ASP A 82 -25.49 -41.20 7.95
C ASP A 82 -26.78 -41.42 8.76
N LEU A 83 -27.90 -41.58 8.05
CA LEU A 83 -29.20 -41.96 8.60
C LEU A 83 -29.32 -43.49 8.52
N PRO A 84 -29.21 -44.24 9.64
CA PRO A 84 -29.58 -45.65 9.64
C PRO A 84 -31.12 -45.78 9.62
N PHE A 85 -31.56 -46.81 8.89
CA PHE A 85 -32.94 -47.26 8.65
C PHE A 85 -33.87 -47.23 9.88
#